data_AF-M1BV16-F1
#
_entry.id   AF-M1BV16-F1
#
_cell.length_a   1.000
_cell.length_b   1.000
_cell.length_c   1.000
_cell.angle_alpha   90.00
_cell.angle_beta   90.00
_cell.angle_gamma   90.00
#
_symmetry.space_group_name_H-M   'P 1'
#
loop_
_entity.id
_entity.type
_entity.pdbx_description
1 polymer ?
#
loop_
_entity_poly.entity_id
_entity_poly.type
_entity_poly.pdbx_seq_one_letter_code
_entity_poly.pdbx_strand_id
1 'polypeptide(L)'
;MATEGDVNAASTTNVRPDGGKKNRKGKKHQKSHEEMLLDPAPSEALTSHPPSTTEASDEECGEEAIDVTTGEEWVTRVEVARQAVEILGRRMNVADGKFKILKDFTLEETENIRKELEGRQRAEFEMKEAITSLECRLMEALSTIETMKAEMKALKEGVAAGGSSSLDRDREARVEAPKPPMFKGVRDAQEVENFLWHLENYFKCNGLKSNESKINTAMLYLSEMAMLW
;
A
#
# COMPACT_ATOMS: atom_id res chain seq x y z
N MET A 1 32.45 25.57 13.39
CA MET A 1 31.25 24.78 13.76
C MET A 1 30.34 24.78 12.56
N ALA A 2 30.07 23.61 12.00
CA ALA A 2 29.13 23.38 10.91
C ALA A 2 28.10 22.35 11.40
N THR A 3 26.83 22.61 11.15
CA THR A 3 25.67 21.72 11.39
C THR A 3 25.03 21.49 10.02
N GLU A 4 25.06 20.25 9.50
CA GLU A 4 23.93 19.29 9.45
C GLU A 4 22.68 19.89 8.77
N GLY A 5 22.29 19.46 7.57
CA GLY A 5 21.57 18.19 7.27
C GLY A 5 20.08 18.54 7.05
N ASP A 6 19.23 17.91 6.24
CA ASP A 6 19.32 16.83 5.26
C ASP A 6 17.98 16.85 4.45
N VAL A 7 18.03 16.28 3.24
CA VAL A 7 16.99 15.69 2.34
C VAL A 7 15.44 15.90 2.41
N ASN A 8 14.85 15.80 1.19
CA ASN A 8 13.59 15.13 0.74
C ASN A 8 12.54 16.06 0.06
N ALA A 9 12.21 15.93 -1.25
CA ALA A 9 11.37 14.91 -1.95
C ALA A 9 9.89 14.93 -1.49
N ALA A 10 8.82 14.84 -2.30
CA ALA A 10 8.52 14.87 -3.73
C ALA A 10 6.98 14.96 -3.87
N SER A 11 6.49 15.10 -5.11
CA SER A 11 5.20 14.59 -5.63
C SER A 11 4.00 15.55 -5.72
N THR A 12 3.87 16.09 -6.93
CA THR A 12 2.62 16.46 -7.59
C THR A 12 1.80 15.22 -7.96
N THR A 13 0.54 15.19 -7.55
CA THR A 13 -0.49 14.29 -8.08
C THR A 13 -1.18 14.96 -9.28
N ASN A 14 -1.55 14.22 -10.32
CA ASN A 14 -2.94 14.14 -10.79
C ASN A 14 -3.12 13.20 -12.00
N VAL A 15 -4.28 12.56 -11.95
CA VAL A 15 -4.79 11.40 -12.70
C VAL A 15 -5.63 11.83 -13.90
N ARG A 16 -5.60 11.08 -15.02
CA ARG A 16 -6.83 10.60 -15.71
C ARG A 16 -6.57 9.53 -16.79
N PRO A 17 -7.54 8.62 -17.05
CA PRO A 17 -7.36 7.40 -17.82
C PRO A 17 -7.84 7.54 -19.28
N ASP A 18 -7.22 6.81 -20.20
CA ASP A 18 -7.71 6.64 -21.56
C ASP A 18 -8.08 5.18 -21.84
N GLY A 19 -9.25 5.01 -22.45
CA GLY A 19 -9.93 3.75 -22.66
C GLY A 19 -9.56 3.10 -23.98
N GLY A 20 -9.48 1.77 -23.98
CA GLY A 20 -9.27 1.00 -25.22
C GLY A 20 -9.75 -0.44 -25.09
N LYS A 21 -11.04 -0.67 -25.33
CA LYS A 21 -11.58 -2.01 -25.67
C LYS A 21 -12.09 -1.99 -27.11
N LYS A 22 -11.41 -2.71 -28.01
CA LYS A 22 -11.96 -3.12 -29.30
C LYS A 22 -11.77 -4.63 -29.45
N ASN A 23 -12.88 -5.36 -29.30
CA ASN A 23 -13.01 -6.76 -29.69
C ASN A 23 -13.14 -6.83 -31.22
N ARG A 24 -12.30 -7.65 -31.87
CA ARG A 24 -12.61 -8.20 -33.20
C ARG A 24 -12.44 -9.72 -33.18
N LYS A 25 -13.52 -10.36 -33.61
CA LYS A 25 -13.75 -11.80 -33.70
C LYS A 25 -13.27 -12.26 -35.07
N GLY A 26 -12.39 -13.26 -35.11
CA GLY A 26 -11.95 -13.91 -36.34
C GLY A 26 -11.65 -15.37 -36.05
N LYS A 27 -12.49 -16.26 -36.57
CA LYS A 27 -12.42 -17.71 -36.41
C LYS A 27 -12.05 -18.28 -37.78
N LYS A 28 -10.97 -19.07 -37.89
CA LYS A 28 -10.87 -20.16 -38.88
C LYS A 28 -9.72 -21.11 -38.56
N HIS A 29 -10.02 -22.40 -38.74
CA HIS A 29 -9.11 -23.55 -38.79
C HIS A 29 -8.00 -23.32 -39.83
N GLN A 30 -6.86 -24.01 -39.89
CA GLN A 30 -6.59 -25.43 -39.70
C GLN A 30 -5.06 -25.64 -39.84
N LYS A 31 -4.59 -26.79 -39.35
CA LYS A 31 -3.48 -27.59 -39.90
C LYS A 31 -2.03 -27.25 -39.50
N SER A 32 -1.51 -28.16 -38.68
CA SER A 32 -0.12 -28.54 -38.41
C SER A 32 0.83 -28.49 -39.60
N HIS A 33 2.06 -28.00 -39.38
CA HIS A 33 3.27 -28.71 -39.80
C HIS A 33 4.47 -28.29 -38.93
N GLU A 34 5.13 -29.32 -38.41
CA GLU A 34 6.37 -29.33 -37.67
C GLU A 34 7.48 -29.40 -38.74
N GLU A 35 8.38 -28.41 -38.78
CA GLU A 35 9.46 -28.36 -39.76
C GLU A 35 10.79 -28.33 -39.02
N MET A 36 11.33 -29.53 -38.80
CA MET A 36 12.72 -29.76 -38.44
C MET A 36 13.41 -30.45 -39.61
N LEU A 37 14.68 -30.08 -39.82
CA LEU A 37 15.71 -30.76 -40.61
C LEU A 37 15.72 -30.50 -42.12
N LEU A 38 16.70 -29.69 -42.55
CA LEU A 38 17.28 -29.75 -43.88
C LEU A 38 18.58 -30.56 -43.79
N ASP A 39 18.60 -31.72 -44.44
CA ASP A 39 19.82 -32.40 -44.91
C ASP A 39 20.04 -32.00 -46.38
N PRO A 40 21.27 -31.70 -46.82
CA PRO A 40 21.59 -31.69 -48.24
C PRO A 40 22.10 -33.07 -48.70
N ALA A 41 21.37 -33.69 -49.63
CA ALA A 41 21.78 -34.87 -50.37
C ALA A 41 22.92 -34.55 -51.38
N PRO A 42 23.75 -35.55 -51.77
CA PRO A 42 24.84 -35.37 -52.71
C PRO A 42 24.35 -35.48 -54.16
N SER A 43 24.88 -34.63 -55.03
CA SER A 43 24.62 -34.64 -56.48
C SER A 43 25.81 -35.22 -57.22
N GLU A 44 25.73 -36.48 -57.63
CA GLU A 44 26.60 -37.05 -58.66
C GLU A 44 25.73 -37.70 -59.74
N ALA A 45 25.70 -37.08 -60.92
CA ALA A 45 25.45 -37.75 -62.19
C ALA A 45 25.80 -36.80 -63.33
N LEU A 46 26.94 -37.03 -64.00
CA LEU A 46 27.09 -36.72 -65.42
C LEU A 46 27.85 -37.85 -66.12
N THR A 47 27.24 -38.33 -67.18
CA THR A 47 27.62 -39.39 -68.11
C THR A 47 28.70 -38.95 -69.11
N SER A 48 29.65 -39.82 -69.47
CA SER A 48 29.89 -40.30 -70.86
C SER A 48 31.07 -41.30 -70.95
N HIS A 49 31.11 -42.07 -72.04
CA HIS A 49 31.79 -43.36 -72.29
C HIS A 49 33.27 -43.23 -72.83
N PRO A 50 34.03 -44.35 -73.09
CA PRO A 50 35.47 -44.52 -72.85
C PRO A 50 36.38 -44.31 -74.09
N PRO A 51 37.71 -44.57 -74.00
CA PRO A 51 38.25 -45.76 -74.69
C PRO A 51 39.46 -46.50 -74.04
N SER A 52 39.51 -47.79 -74.37
CA SER A 52 40.63 -48.71 -74.62
C SER A 52 42.00 -48.63 -73.92
N THR A 53 42.34 -49.77 -73.32
CA THR A 53 43.64 -50.42 -73.08
C THR A 53 44.75 -50.07 -74.08
N THR A 54 45.95 -49.71 -73.61
CA THR A 54 47.26 -49.97 -74.24
C THR A 54 48.37 -49.88 -73.16
N GLU A 55 49.46 -50.62 -73.41
CA GLU A 55 50.47 -51.18 -72.50
C GLU A 55 51.51 -50.22 -71.88
N ALA A 56 52.19 -50.77 -70.86
CA ALA A 56 53.49 -50.48 -70.26
C ALA A 56 54.37 -49.30 -70.75
N SER A 57 54.90 -48.52 -69.80
CA SER A 57 56.31 -48.05 -69.81
C SER A 57 56.73 -47.41 -68.48
N ASP A 58 57.76 -48.01 -67.91
CA ASP A 58 58.91 -47.52 -67.13
C ASP A 58 59.05 -46.04 -66.71
N GLU A 59 59.42 -45.90 -65.43
CA GLU A 59 60.48 -45.04 -64.86
C GLU A 59 60.54 -43.54 -65.21
N GLU A 60 60.14 -42.68 -64.27
CA GLU A 60 60.92 -41.46 -63.97
C GLU A 60 60.72 -41.03 -62.52
N CYS A 61 61.70 -41.33 -61.67
CA CYS A 61 61.79 -40.79 -60.31
C CYS A 61 62.19 -39.31 -60.41
N GLY A 62 61.19 -38.43 -60.53
CA GLY A 62 61.37 -36.99 -60.37
C GLY A 62 61.57 -36.68 -58.89
N GLU A 63 62.79 -36.29 -58.50
CA GLU A 63 63.04 -35.64 -57.21
C GLU A 63 62.33 -34.27 -57.22
N GLU A 64 61.07 -34.23 -56.78
CA GLU A 64 60.40 -32.97 -56.42
C GLU A 64 61.14 -32.37 -55.22
N ALA A 65 61.85 -31.26 -55.48
CA ALA A 65 62.43 -30.46 -54.41
C ALA A 65 61.31 -30.05 -53.44
N ILE A 66 61.39 -30.54 -52.20
CA ILE A 66 60.42 -30.24 -51.14
C ILE A 66 60.34 -28.72 -51.01
N ASP A 67 59.20 -28.14 -51.36
CA ASP A 67 59.00 -26.69 -51.32
C ASP A 67 58.93 -26.20 -49.86
N VAL A 68 60.09 -25.85 -49.33
CA VAL A 68 60.27 -25.31 -47.97
C VAL A 68 59.51 -23.99 -47.79
N THR A 69 59.28 -23.23 -48.86
CA THR A 69 58.69 -21.88 -48.78
C THR A 69 57.20 -21.93 -48.40
N THR A 70 56.47 -22.91 -48.93
CA THR A 70 55.08 -23.17 -48.52
C THR A 70 54.98 -23.50 -47.03
N GLY A 71 55.94 -24.24 -46.48
CA GLY A 71 56.01 -24.60 -45.06
C GLY A 71 56.20 -23.40 -44.13
N GLU A 72 57.08 -22.46 -44.50
CA GLU A 72 57.33 -21.23 -43.73
C GLU A 72 56.08 -20.35 -43.65
N GLU A 73 55.34 -20.19 -44.75
CA GLU A 73 54.07 -19.46 -44.74
C GLU A 73 53.03 -20.11 -43.82
N TRP A 74 52.93 -21.45 -43.83
CA TRP A 74 52.02 -22.17 -42.93
C TRP A 74 52.33 -21.90 -41.46
N VAL A 75 53.62 -21.88 -41.09
CA VAL A 75 54.04 -21.55 -39.71
C VAL A 75 53.61 -20.13 -39.33
N THR A 76 53.77 -19.15 -40.21
CA THR A 76 53.31 -17.77 -39.92
C THR A 76 51.79 -17.69 -39.73
N ARG A 77 51.01 -18.38 -40.56
CA ARG A 77 49.54 -18.44 -40.45
C ARG A 77 49.10 -19.05 -39.12
N VAL A 78 49.76 -20.14 -38.71
CA VAL A 78 49.48 -20.82 -37.42
C VAL A 78 49.82 -19.92 -36.23
N GLU A 79 50.95 -19.19 -36.27
CA GLU A 79 51.31 -18.28 -35.19
C GLU A 79 50.32 -17.11 -35.05
N VAL A 80 49.86 -16.55 -36.18
CA VAL A 80 48.80 -15.51 -36.17
C VAL A 80 47.49 -16.07 -35.58
N ALA A 81 47.10 -17.29 -35.96
CA ALA A 81 45.94 -17.95 -35.40
C ALA A 81 46.08 -18.18 -33.88
N ARG A 82 47.26 -18.60 -33.42
CA ARG A 82 47.57 -18.78 -31.99
C ARG A 82 47.38 -17.47 -31.22
N GLN A 83 47.96 -16.37 -31.71
CA GLN A 83 47.83 -15.06 -31.07
C GLN A 83 46.38 -14.56 -31.05
N ALA A 84 45.61 -14.81 -32.13
CA ALA A 84 44.20 -14.47 -32.18
C ALA A 84 43.39 -15.22 -31.11
N VAL A 85 43.66 -16.53 -30.92
CA VAL A 85 43.05 -17.33 -29.86
C VAL A 85 43.45 -16.82 -28.47
N GLU A 86 44.71 -16.44 -28.25
CA GLU A 86 45.16 -15.85 -26.99
C GLU A 86 44.43 -14.52 -26.68
N ILE A 87 44.26 -13.65 -27.68
CA ILE A 87 43.50 -12.39 -27.54
C ILE A 87 42.03 -12.68 -27.23
N LEU A 88 41.43 -13.64 -27.93
CA LEU A 88 40.05 -14.05 -27.71
C LEU A 88 39.86 -14.58 -26.28
N GLY A 89 40.75 -15.46 -25.81
CA GLY A 89 40.71 -15.98 -24.45
C GLY A 89 40.79 -14.87 -23.39
N ARG A 90 41.69 -13.89 -23.58
CA ARG A 90 41.75 -12.72 -22.68
C ARG A 90 40.44 -11.92 -22.68
N ARG A 91 39.82 -11.71 -23.85
CA ARG A 91 38.53 -11.01 -23.95
C ARG A 91 37.39 -11.80 -23.30
N MET A 92 37.36 -13.12 -23.48
CA MET A 92 36.37 -14.00 -22.84
C MET A 92 36.50 -13.96 -21.32
N ASN A 93 37.72 -13.99 -20.77
CA ASN A 93 37.92 -13.87 -19.32
C ASN A 93 37.39 -12.54 -18.76
N VAL A 94 37.60 -11.43 -19.48
CA VAL A 94 37.04 -10.13 -19.08
C VAL A 94 35.51 -10.14 -19.17
N ALA A 95 34.94 -10.73 -20.21
CA ALA A 95 33.50 -10.85 -20.37
C ALA A 95 32.86 -11.72 -19.27
N ASP A 96 33.50 -12.84 -18.93
CA ASP A 96 33.07 -13.74 -17.86
C ASP A 96 33.07 -13.04 -16.50
N GLY A 97 34.13 -12.30 -16.19
CA GLY A 97 34.20 -11.49 -14.96
C GLY A 97 33.08 -10.45 -14.87
N LYS A 98 32.79 -9.75 -15.98
CA LYS A 98 31.65 -8.79 -16.04
C LYS A 98 30.31 -9.48 -15.87
N PHE A 99 30.14 -10.65 -16.51
CA PHE A 99 28.92 -11.44 -16.39
C PHE A 99 28.70 -11.90 -14.96
N LYS A 100 29.76 -12.31 -14.25
CA LYS A 100 29.69 -12.67 -12.83
C LYS A 100 29.26 -11.49 -11.97
N ILE A 101 29.89 -10.32 -12.12
CA ILE A 101 29.51 -9.10 -11.38
C ILE A 101 28.05 -8.75 -11.64
N LEU A 102 27.62 -8.77 -12.90
CA LEU A 102 26.23 -8.45 -13.26
C LEU A 102 25.25 -9.45 -12.66
N LYS A 103 25.59 -10.75 -12.68
CA LYS A 103 24.77 -11.81 -12.10
C LYS A 103 24.65 -11.65 -10.59
N ASP A 104 25.75 -11.41 -9.90
CA ASP A 104 25.78 -11.22 -8.44
C ASP A 104 24.96 -9.99 -8.05
N PHE A 105 25.13 -8.87 -8.76
CA PHE A 105 24.33 -7.65 -8.58
C PHE A 105 22.84 -7.90 -8.78
N THR A 106 22.46 -8.58 -9.87
CA THR A 106 21.04 -8.88 -10.17
C THR A 106 20.43 -9.79 -9.12
N LEU A 107 21.19 -10.78 -8.64
CA LEU A 107 20.73 -11.68 -7.58
C LEU A 107 20.53 -10.92 -6.26
N GLU A 108 21.47 -10.05 -5.90
CA GLU A 108 21.36 -9.23 -4.69
C GLU A 108 20.17 -8.26 -4.75
N GLU A 109 19.95 -7.59 -5.89
CA GLU A 109 18.82 -6.69 -6.07
C GLU A 109 17.47 -7.43 -6.00
N THR A 110 17.35 -8.57 -6.68
CA THR A 110 16.13 -9.39 -6.62
C THR A 110 15.84 -9.92 -5.23
N GLU A 111 16.87 -10.31 -4.48
CA GLU A 111 16.76 -10.74 -3.09
C GLU A 111 16.34 -9.60 -2.15
N ASN A 112 16.88 -8.40 -2.36
CA ASN A 112 16.47 -7.21 -1.60
C ASN A 112 15.00 -6.85 -1.86
N ILE A 113 14.57 -6.82 -3.12
CA ILE A 113 13.18 -6.59 -3.51
C ILE A 113 12.26 -7.63 -2.87
N ARG A 114 12.66 -8.91 -2.88
CA ARG A 114 11.91 -9.99 -2.24
C ARG A 114 11.72 -9.76 -0.75
N LYS A 115 12.80 -9.42 -0.02
CA LYS A 115 12.75 -9.12 1.42
C LYS A 115 11.85 -7.92 1.72
N GLU A 116 11.94 -6.85 0.94
CA GLU A 116 11.09 -5.68 1.12
C GLU A 116 9.61 -6.02 0.88
N LEU A 117 9.30 -6.78 -0.17
CA LEU A 117 7.94 -7.24 -0.46
C LEU A 117 7.36 -8.08 0.69
N GLU A 118 8.14 -9.03 1.22
CA GLU A 118 7.74 -9.84 2.37
C GLU A 118 7.49 -8.98 3.62
N GLY A 119 8.31 -7.95 3.84
CA GLY A 119 8.09 -6.98 4.92
C GLY A 119 6.76 -6.23 4.77
N ARG A 120 6.47 -5.75 3.55
CA ARG A 120 5.20 -5.07 3.23
C ARG A 120 3.99 -6.00 3.40
N GLN A 121 4.09 -7.25 2.95
CA GLN A 121 3.01 -8.24 3.10
C GLN A 121 2.70 -8.54 4.57
N ARG A 122 3.72 -8.62 5.44
CA ARG A 122 3.50 -8.78 6.89
C ARG A 122 2.77 -7.58 7.48
N ALA A 123 3.22 -6.36 7.18
CA ALA A 123 2.55 -5.15 7.66
C ALA A 123 1.11 -5.04 7.15
N GLU A 124 0.85 -5.42 5.90
CA GLU A 124 -0.49 -5.47 5.33
C GLU A 124 -1.39 -6.47 6.08
N PHE A 125 -0.85 -7.65 6.42
CA PHE A 125 -1.56 -8.66 7.19
C PHE A 125 -1.92 -8.16 8.60
N GLU A 126 -0.95 -7.58 9.32
CA GLU A 126 -1.18 -6.99 10.65
C GLU A 126 -2.24 -5.87 10.60
N MET A 127 -2.19 -5.02 9.56
CA MET A 127 -3.19 -3.97 9.37
C MET A 127 -4.59 -4.55 9.12
N LYS A 128 -4.70 -5.61 8.31
CA LYS A 128 -5.98 -6.30 8.06
C LYS A 128 -6.56 -6.88 9.35
N GLU A 129 -5.72 -7.52 10.18
CA GLU A 129 -6.14 -8.05 11.48
C GLU A 129 -6.61 -6.94 12.42
N ALA A 130 -5.91 -5.81 12.47
CA ALA A 130 -6.31 -4.65 13.27
C ALA A 130 -7.65 -4.06 12.80
N ILE A 131 -7.89 -3.98 11.48
CA ILE A 131 -9.16 -3.53 10.91
C ILE A 131 -10.29 -4.48 11.33
N THR A 132 -10.11 -5.80 11.14
CA THR A 132 -11.12 -6.80 11.54
C THR A 132 -11.41 -6.74 13.05
N SER A 133 -10.39 -6.54 13.89
CA SER A 133 -10.58 -6.35 15.33
C SER A 133 -11.42 -5.11 15.66
N LEU A 134 -11.14 -3.98 15.00
CA LEU A 134 -11.92 -2.75 15.17
C LEU A 134 -13.37 -2.89 14.68
N GLU A 135 -13.57 -3.58 13.55
CA GLU A 135 -14.91 -3.88 13.02
C GLU A 135 -15.75 -4.70 14.01
N CYS A 136 -15.16 -5.73 14.64
CA CYS A 136 -15.82 -6.51 15.69
C CYS A 136 -16.20 -5.64 16.89
N ARG A 137 -15.26 -4.82 17.40
CA ARG A 137 -15.53 -3.92 18.53
C ARG A 137 -16.60 -2.88 18.22
N LEU A 138 -16.64 -2.36 16.99
CA LEU A 138 -17.68 -1.45 16.54
C LEU A 138 -19.05 -2.15 16.52
N MET A 139 -19.11 -3.39 16.03
CA MET A 139 -20.34 -4.18 16.01
C MET A 139 -20.87 -4.45 17.43
N GLU A 140 -19.99 -4.80 18.37
CA GLU A 140 -20.34 -4.97 19.78
C GLU A 140 -20.88 -3.68 20.42
N ALA A 141 -20.21 -2.55 20.15
CA ALA A 141 -20.64 -1.24 20.67
C ALA A 141 -22.00 -0.83 20.09
N LEU A 142 -22.22 -1.02 18.79
CA LEU A 142 -23.51 -0.76 18.15
C LEU A 142 -24.62 -1.64 18.71
N SER A 143 -24.34 -2.93 18.95
CA SER A 143 -25.29 -3.83 19.61
C SER A 143 -25.63 -3.34 21.02
N THR A 144 -24.64 -2.90 21.79
CA THR A 144 -24.84 -2.38 23.15
C THR A 144 -25.71 -1.12 23.13
N ILE A 145 -25.47 -0.21 22.19
CA ILE A 145 -26.26 1.03 22.02
C ILE A 145 -27.72 0.69 21.67
N GLU A 146 -27.97 -0.23 20.74
CA GLU A 146 -29.34 -0.62 20.40
C GLU A 146 -30.05 -1.29 21.58
N THR A 147 -29.36 -2.11 22.37
CA THR A 147 -29.92 -2.66 23.63
C THR A 147 -30.28 -1.54 24.60
N MET A 148 -29.37 -0.62 24.89
CA MET A 148 -29.61 0.51 25.81
C MET A 148 -30.77 1.40 25.31
N LYS A 149 -30.86 1.63 24.00
CA LYS A 149 -31.93 2.39 23.37
C LYS A 149 -33.28 1.69 23.50
N ALA A 150 -33.31 0.36 23.37
CA ALA A 150 -34.52 -0.44 23.60
C ALA A 150 -34.95 -0.38 25.08
N GLU A 151 -34.01 -0.50 26.02
CA GLU A 151 -34.26 -0.37 27.46
C GLU A 151 -34.77 1.04 27.83
N MET A 152 -34.16 2.09 27.28
CA MET A 152 -34.62 3.48 27.48
C MET A 152 -36.04 3.69 26.95
N LYS A 153 -36.39 3.09 25.80
CA LYS A 153 -37.74 3.15 25.25
C LYS A 153 -38.74 2.42 26.16
N ALA A 154 -38.38 1.22 26.65
CA ALA A 154 -39.21 0.44 27.57
C ALA A 154 -39.44 1.18 28.90
N LEU A 155 -38.40 1.79 29.49
CA LEU A 155 -38.52 2.62 30.70
C LEU A 155 -39.43 3.83 30.48
N LYS A 156 -39.28 4.53 29.35
CA LYS A 156 -40.12 5.67 29.00
C LYS A 156 -41.60 5.28 28.86
N GLU A 157 -41.88 4.13 28.24
CA GLU A 157 -43.24 3.61 28.06
C GLU A 157 -43.82 3.06 29.38
N GLY A 158 -43.01 2.41 30.22
CA GLY A 158 -43.42 1.95 31.55
C GLY A 158 -43.78 3.09 32.51
N VAL A 159 -43.04 4.21 32.45
CA VAL A 159 -43.39 5.45 33.19
C VAL A 159 -44.72 6.05 32.70
N ALA A 160 -45.01 5.96 31.40
CA ALA A 160 -46.27 6.45 30.83
C ALA A 160 -47.47 5.52 31.14
N ALA A 161 -47.26 4.20 31.19
CA ALA A 161 -48.31 3.20 31.44
C ALA A 161 -48.58 2.96 32.95
N GLY A 162 -47.62 3.22 33.82
CA GLY A 162 -47.74 3.11 35.29
C GLY A 162 -48.32 4.35 35.99
N GLY A 163 -48.62 5.42 35.23
CA GLY A 163 -49.15 6.69 35.73
C GLY A 163 -50.63 6.67 36.11
N SER A 164 -51.08 5.70 36.92
CA SER A 164 -52.34 5.79 37.67
C SER A 164 -52.31 4.92 38.93
N SER A 165 -51.38 5.20 39.83
CA SER A 165 -51.62 5.00 41.26
C SER A 165 -50.64 5.83 42.06
N SER A 166 -51.20 6.78 42.81
CA SER A 166 -50.68 7.30 44.07
C SER A 166 -49.25 7.86 44.08
N LEU A 167 -49.18 9.18 44.30
CA LEU A 167 -48.30 9.84 45.28
C LEU A 167 -47.11 9.02 45.83
N ASP A 168 -45.94 9.62 45.61
CA ASP A 168 -44.71 9.54 46.42
C ASP A 168 -43.82 8.29 46.32
N ARG A 169 -42.51 8.61 46.12
CA ARG A 169 -41.28 7.79 46.09
C ARG A 169 -40.84 7.33 44.69
N ASP A 170 -39.60 7.52 44.24
CA ASP A 170 -38.32 7.91 44.87
C ASP A 170 -37.43 8.41 43.69
N ARG A 171 -36.82 9.61 43.75
CA ARG A 171 -35.45 9.80 44.25
C ARG A 171 -34.37 9.15 43.39
N GLU A 172 -34.07 9.78 42.26
CA GLU A 172 -32.68 10.13 42.01
C GLU A 172 -32.51 11.48 42.70
N ALA A 173 -31.60 11.58 43.68
CA ALA A 173 -31.40 12.80 44.45
C ALA A 173 -30.79 13.89 43.56
N ARG A 174 -31.58 14.45 42.63
CA ARG A 174 -31.47 15.87 42.32
C ARG A 174 -31.76 16.52 43.65
N VAL A 175 -30.72 16.97 44.34
CA VAL A 175 -30.89 17.95 45.40
C VAL A 175 -31.62 19.10 44.70
N GLU A 176 -32.95 19.13 44.82
CA GLU A 176 -33.75 20.26 44.41
C GLU A 176 -33.20 21.37 45.27
N ALA A 177 -32.35 22.21 44.67
CA ALA A 177 -31.72 23.27 45.42
C ALA A 177 -32.85 24.06 46.08
N PRO A 178 -32.73 24.35 47.39
CA PRO A 178 -33.68 25.21 48.06
C PRO A 178 -33.93 26.43 47.18
N LYS A 179 -35.21 26.67 46.86
CA LYS A 179 -35.60 27.83 46.05
C LYS A 179 -35.01 29.07 46.71
N PRO A 180 -34.32 29.95 45.96
CA PRO A 180 -33.76 31.17 46.50
C PRO A 180 -34.86 31.98 47.21
N PRO A 181 -34.54 32.63 48.34
CA PRO A 181 -35.46 33.56 48.97
C PRO A 181 -35.77 34.72 48.02
N MET A 182 -37.01 35.22 48.03
CA MET A 182 -37.38 36.42 47.26
C MET A 182 -36.62 37.63 47.81
N PHE A 183 -35.95 38.37 46.94
CA PHE A 183 -35.27 39.61 47.32
C PHE A 183 -36.19 40.80 47.13
N LYS A 184 -36.47 41.52 48.23
CA LYS A 184 -37.40 42.65 48.26
C LYS A 184 -36.76 44.01 47.93
N GLY A 185 -35.45 44.05 47.75
CA GLY A 185 -34.71 45.30 47.49
C GLY A 185 -34.20 46.00 48.74
N VAL A 186 -33.95 45.25 49.82
CA VAL A 186 -33.37 45.80 51.05
C VAL A 186 -31.94 46.24 50.77
N ARG A 187 -31.59 47.47 51.18
CA ARG A 187 -30.25 48.06 50.99
C ARG A 187 -29.27 47.62 52.08
N ASP A 188 -29.23 46.30 52.31
CA ASP A 188 -28.31 45.67 53.24
C ASP A 188 -27.34 44.77 52.45
N ALA A 189 -26.04 44.99 52.64
CA ALA A 189 -25.02 44.28 51.87
C ALA A 189 -24.99 42.78 52.16
N GLN A 190 -25.29 42.39 53.40
CA GLN A 190 -25.31 40.98 53.81
C GLN A 190 -26.53 40.26 53.23
N GLU A 191 -27.69 40.92 53.14
CA GLU A 191 -28.89 40.36 52.51
C GLU A 191 -28.72 40.19 50.99
N VAL A 192 -28.08 41.15 50.32
CA VAL A 192 -27.73 41.05 48.89
C VAL A 192 -26.77 39.88 48.64
N GLU A 193 -25.69 39.77 49.42
CA GLU A 193 -24.72 38.69 49.29
C GLU A 193 -25.38 37.32 49.54
N ASN A 194 -26.22 37.22 50.56
CA ASN A 194 -26.97 36.01 50.88
C ASN A 194 -27.92 35.61 49.73
N PHE A 195 -28.63 36.56 49.13
CA PHE A 195 -29.50 36.31 47.98
C PHE A 195 -28.71 35.80 46.76
N LEU A 196 -27.60 36.47 46.41
CA LEU A 196 -26.75 36.08 45.27
C LEU A 196 -26.15 34.69 45.47
N TRP A 197 -25.72 34.37 46.70
CA TRP A 197 -25.19 33.05 47.04
C TRP A 197 -26.24 31.95 46.83
N HIS A 198 -27.49 32.15 47.30
CA HIS A 198 -28.59 31.20 47.10
C HIS A 198 -28.95 31.04 45.62
N LEU A 199 -28.95 32.14 44.86
CA LEU A 199 -29.29 32.15 43.45
C LEU A 199 -28.22 31.45 42.58
N GLU A 200 -26.95 31.69 42.85
CA GLU A 200 -25.84 31.03 42.15
C GLU A 200 -25.80 29.53 42.47
N ASN A 201 -26.10 29.15 43.72
CA ASN A 201 -26.24 27.74 44.09
C ASN A 201 -27.42 27.08 43.36
N TYR A 202 -28.56 27.78 43.26
CA TYR A 202 -29.72 27.31 42.51
C TYR A 202 -29.41 27.11 41.02
N PHE A 203 -28.65 28.01 40.39
CA PHE A 203 -28.20 27.86 39.01
C PHE A 203 -27.31 26.63 38.80
N LYS A 204 -26.37 26.39 39.73
CA LYS A 204 -25.45 25.25 39.69
C LYS A 204 -26.19 23.93 39.84
N CYS A 205 -27.10 23.83 40.81
CA CYS A 205 -27.88 22.61 41.05
C CYS A 205 -28.89 22.31 39.93
N ASN A 206 -29.44 23.35 39.28
CA ASN A 206 -30.39 23.18 38.18
C ASN A 206 -29.74 23.15 36.79
N GLY A 207 -28.40 23.22 36.71
CA GLY A 207 -27.66 23.11 35.45
C GLY A 207 -27.89 24.29 34.49
N LEU A 208 -28.23 25.48 35.00
CA LEU A 208 -28.45 26.67 34.19
C LEU A 208 -27.11 27.24 33.70
N LYS A 209 -26.82 27.03 32.41
CA LYS A 209 -25.52 27.41 31.80
C LYS A 209 -25.57 28.70 30.96
N SER A 210 -26.73 29.04 30.39
CA SER A 210 -26.88 30.25 29.56
C SER A 210 -27.14 31.48 30.43
N ASN A 211 -26.48 32.60 30.11
CA ASN A 211 -26.73 33.89 30.75
C ASN A 211 -28.19 34.33 30.61
N GLU A 212 -28.81 34.08 29.46
CA GLU A 212 -30.22 34.38 29.22
C GLU A 212 -31.14 33.60 30.18
N SER A 213 -30.91 32.30 30.34
CA SER A 213 -31.69 31.47 31.26
C SER A 213 -31.45 31.85 32.73
N LYS A 214 -30.22 32.22 33.10
CA LYS A 214 -29.89 32.72 34.44
C LYS A 214 -30.58 34.05 34.74
N ILE A 215 -30.54 35.00 33.81
CA ILE A 215 -31.21 36.31 33.94
C ILE A 215 -32.73 36.12 34.06
N ASN A 216 -33.32 35.34 33.16
CA ASN A 216 -34.77 35.05 33.20
C ASN A 216 -35.19 34.40 34.52
N THR A 217 -34.37 33.50 35.05
CA THR A 217 -34.63 32.86 36.34
C THR A 217 -34.42 33.81 37.51
N ALA A 218 -33.39 34.67 37.48
CA ALA A 218 -33.12 35.67 38.51
C ALA A 218 -34.29 36.63 38.68
N MET A 219 -34.89 37.08 37.58
CA MET A 219 -36.05 37.97 37.60
C MET A 219 -37.25 37.38 38.36
N LEU A 220 -37.43 36.05 38.35
CA LEU A 220 -38.52 35.39 39.09
C LEU A 220 -38.38 35.51 40.61
N TYR A 221 -37.19 35.82 41.11
CA TYR A 221 -36.89 35.89 42.54
C TYR A 221 -36.73 37.33 43.06
N LEU A 222 -37.02 38.34 42.23
CA LEU A 222 -37.10 39.74 42.65
C LEU A 222 -38.54 40.10 43.04
N SER A 223 -38.68 40.95 44.05
CA SER A 223 -39.97 41.40 44.59
C SER A 223 -39.93 42.87 44.98
N GLU A 224 -41.10 43.49 45.13
CA GLU A 224 -41.27 44.84 45.67
C GLU A 224 -40.33 45.86 44.99
N MET A 225 -39.49 46.54 45.78
CA MET A 225 -38.60 47.58 45.29
C MET A 225 -37.58 47.03 44.30
N ALA A 226 -37.14 45.77 44.45
CA ALA A 226 -36.14 45.16 43.58
C ALA A 226 -36.61 44.94 42.13
N MET A 227 -37.92 44.82 41.88
CA MET A 227 -38.45 44.71 40.52
C MET A 227 -38.43 46.04 39.75
N LEU A 228 -38.22 47.17 40.45
CA LEU A 228 -38.28 48.51 39.87
C LEU A 228 -36.90 49.05 39.46
N TRP A 229 -35.82 48.31 39.74
CA TRP A 229 -34.44 48.67 39.38
C TRP A 229 -34.02 47.92 38.11
#